data_AF-A0A819KS26-F1
#
_entry.id   AF-A0A819KS26-F1
#
_cell.length_a   1.000
_cell.length_b   1.000
_cell.length_c   1.000
_cell.angle_alpha   90.00
_cell.angle_beta   90.00
_cell.angle_gamma   90.00
#
_symmetry.space_group_name_H-M   'P 1'
#
loop_
_entity.id
_entity.type
_entity.pdbx_description
1 polymer ?
#
loop_
_entity_poly.entity_id
_entity_poly.type
_entity_poly.pdbx_seq_one_letter_code
_entity_poly.pdbx_strand_id
1 'polypeptide(L)'
;MNSIVPLEDLDKQTYDSCEQFISLLKKKKFANQLNDPISIQELITEAERLKIVEKAPFYVAECLFTDQILKEIEVYKTLLYRNSKQLTDTAISTEIREYAKEFIEWLRTAEESTEEDADKVQQNSGSYES
;
A
#
# COMPACT_ATOMS: atom_id res chain seq x y z
N MET A 1 7.02 21.04 -4.22
CA MET A 1 6.07 20.03 -4.72
C MET A 1 6.74 19.23 -5.80
N ASN A 2 7.18 18.01 -5.51
CA ASN A 2 7.60 17.09 -6.56
C ASN A 2 6.32 16.56 -7.22
N SER A 3 5.90 17.24 -8.29
CA SER A 3 4.87 16.71 -9.19
C SER A 3 5.35 15.33 -9.65
N ILE A 4 4.54 14.29 -9.45
CA ILE A 4 4.81 12.97 -10.00
C ILE A 4 4.70 13.15 -11.52
N VAL A 5 5.86 13.35 -12.15
CA VAL A 5 5.98 13.48 -13.60
C VAL A 5 5.57 12.14 -14.21
N PRO A 6 4.60 12.10 -15.15
CA PRO A 6 4.25 10.88 -15.87
C PRO A 6 5.50 10.23 -16.47
N LEU A 7 5.52 8.89 -16.55
CA LEU A 7 6.67 8.15 -17.06
C LEU A 7 7.11 8.66 -18.45
N GLU A 8 6.13 9.04 -19.26
CA GLU A 8 6.25 9.57 -20.63
C GLU A 8 6.96 10.93 -20.71
N ASP A 9 6.95 11.69 -19.61
CA ASP A 9 7.52 13.03 -19.50
C ASP A 9 8.92 13.02 -18.83
N LEU A 10 9.45 11.85 -18.49
CA LEU A 10 10.79 11.69 -17.95
C LEU A 10 11.85 11.80 -19.04
N ASP A 11 13.06 12.25 -18.66
CA ASP A 11 14.20 12.13 -19.55
C ASP A 11 14.48 10.65 -19.87
N LYS A 12 15.01 10.38 -21.06
CA LYS A 12 15.22 9.02 -21.56
C LYS A 12 16.00 8.14 -20.58
N GLN A 13 17.00 8.70 -19.89
CA GLN A 13 17.80 7.93 -18.94
C GLN A 13 16.98 7.53 -17.72
N THR A 14 16.20 8.45 -17.16
CA THR A 14 15.31 8.14 -16.03
C THR A 14 14.21 7.16 -16.44
N TYR A 15 13.64 7.30 -17.64
CA TYR A 15 12.67 6.35 -18.19
C TYR A 15 13.26 4.94 -18.26
N ASP A 16 14.44 4.78 -18.89
CA ASP A 16 15.11 3.50 -19.06
C ASP A 16 15.41 2.84 -17.69
N SER A 17 15.80 3.63 -16.68
CA SER A 17 16.00 3.17 -15.31
C SER A 17 14.69 2.70 -14.65
N CYS A 18 13.60 3.47 -14.79
CA CYS A 18 12.30 3.10 -14.23
C CYS A 18 11.76 1.80 -14.85
N GLU A 19 11.84 1.66 -16.18
CA GLU A 19 11.44 0.43 -16.88
C GLU A 19 12.24 -0.79 -16.43
N GLN A 20 13.56 -0.64 -16.23
CA GLN A 20 14.39 -1.73 -15.72
C GLN A 20 13.92 -2.21 -14.34
N PHE A 21 13.60 -1.28 -13.45
CA PHE A 21 13.09 -1.61 -12.12
C PHE A 21 11.70 -2.24 -12.15
N ILE A 22 10.79 -1.71 -12.97
CA ILE A 22 9.44 -2.27 -13.17
C ILE A 22 9.53 -3.71 -13.71
N SER A 23 10.44 -3.97 -14.64
CA SER A 23 10.68 -5.31 -15.18
C SER A 23 11.13 -6.29 -14.09
N LEU A 24 12.07 -5.87 -13.22
CA LEU A 24 12.50 -6.67 -12.08
C LEU A 24 11.36 -6.94 -11.10
N LEU A 25 10.57 -5.92 -10.76
CA LEU A 25 9.39 -6.06 -9.90
C LEU A 25 8.39 -7.07 -10.46
N LYS A 26 8.03 -6.97 -11.74
CA LYS A 26 7.11 -7.90 -12.41
C LYS A 26 7.65 -9.33 -12.38
N LYS A 27 8.95 -9.53 -12.62
CA LYS A 27 9.60 -10.84 -12.51
C LYS A 27 9.50 -11.42 -11.10
N LYS A 28 9.78 -10.61 -10.07
CA LYS A 28 9.69 -11.04 -8.66
C LYS A 28 8.24 -11.31 -8.24
N LYS A 29 7.27 -10.51 -8.71
CA LYS A 29 5.83 -10.74 -8.51
C LYS A 29 5.41 -12.07 -9.10
N PHE A 30 5.77 -12.33 -10.36
CA PHE A 30 5.45 -13.58 -11.06
C PHE A 30 6.06 -14.81 -10.37
N ALA A 31 7.27 -14.69 -9.81
CA ALA A 31 7.92 -15.75 -9.06
C ALA A 31 7.40 -15.92 -7.61
N ASN A 32 6.42 -15.10 -7.18
CA ASN A 32 5.92 -15.03 -5.80
C ASN A 32 7.04 -14.79 -4.75
N GLN A 33 8.06 -14.02 -5.13
CA GLN A 33 9.24 -13.74 -4.30
C GLN A 33 9.15 -12.40 -3.57
N LEU A 34 8.02 -11.70 -3.67
CA LEU A 34 7.86 -10.38 -3.06
C LEU A 34 7.69 -10.39 -1.53
N ASN A 35 7.52 -11.57 -0.93
CA ASN A 35 7.51 -11.74 0.52
C ASN A 35 8.84 -12.27 1.09
N ASP A 36 9.78 -12.63 0.23
CA ASP A 36 11.10 -13.09 0.62
C ASP A 36 12.01 -11.88 0.96
N PRO A 37 12.57 -11.80 2.19
CA PRO A 37 13.42 -10.68 2.59
C PRO A 37 14.63 -10.44 1.69
N ILE A 38 15.21 -11.51 1.11
CA ILE A 38 16.37 -11.40 0.23
C ILE A 38 15.95 -10.71 -1.07
N SER A 39 14.87 -11.17 -1.69
CA SER A 39 14.29 -10.56 -2.89
C SER A 39 13.85 -9.11 -2.67
N ILE A 40 13.34 -8.78 -1.47
CA ILE A 40 13.03 -7.38 -1.11
C ILE A 40 14.31 -6.54 -1.05
N GLN A 41 15.38 -7.07 -0.48
CA GLN A 41 16.67 -6.37 -0.42
C GLN A 41 17.25 -6.13 -1.82
N GLU A 42 17.14 -7.10 -2.72
CA GLU A 42 17.57 -6.95 -4.12
C GLU A 42 16.83 -5.80 -4.83
N LEU A 43 15.52 -5.65 -4.59
CA LEU A 43 14.74 -4.55 -5.15
C LEU A 43 15.24 -3.19 -4.64
N ILE A 44 15.52 -3.08 -3.34
CA ILE A 44 16.03 -1.84 -2.74
C ILE A 44 17.40 -1.48 -3.35
N THR A 45 18.32 -2.45 -3.39
CA THR A 45 19.66 -2.25 -3.97
C THR A 45 19.60 -1.89 -5.44
N GLU A 46 18.67 -2.48 -6.20
CA GLU A 46 18.48 -2.13 -7.61
C GLU A 46 17.94 -0.70 -7.78
N ALA A 47 16.99 -0.27 -6.94
CA ALA A 47 16.48 1.10 -6.97
C ALA A 47 17.57 2.14 -6.65
N GLU A 48 18.47 1.83 -5.71
CA GLU A 48 19.65 2.64 -5.38
C GLU A 48 20.61 2.72 -6.56
N ARG A 49 20.96 1.57 -7.16
CA ARG A 49 21.84 1.48 -8.33
C ARG A 49 21.31 2.29 -9.51
N LEU A 50 20.00 2.29 -9.70
CA LEU A 50 19.30 3.00 -10.76
C LEU A 50 19.03 4.48 -10.44
N LYS A 51 19.29 4.91 -9.20
CA LYS A 51 19.05 6.28 -8.70
C LYS A 51 17.57 6.71 -8.80
N ILE A 52 16.67 5.77 -8.54
CA ILE A 52 15.21 6.00 -8.60
C ILE A 52 14.52 5.69 -7.27
N VAL A 53 15.26 5.66 -6.15
CA VAL A 53 14.77 5.36 -4.80
C VAL A 53 13.47 6.12 -4.48
N GLU A 54 13.41 7.42 -4.79
CA GLU A 54 12.25 8.27 -4.53
C GLU A 54 10.99 7.89 -5.35
N LYS A 55 11.18 7.25 -6.51
CA LYS A 55 10.09 6.82 -7.40
C LYS A 55 9.72 5.35 -7.20
N ALA A 56 10.61 4.55 -6.63
CA ALA A 56 10.40 3.12 -6.45
C ALA A 56 9.12 2.77 -5.65
N PRO A 57 8.74 3.47 -4.56
CA PRO A 57 7.48 3.22 -3.85
C PRO A 57 6.24 3.34 -4.75
N PHE A 58 6.24 4.31 -5.68
CA PHE A 58 5.15 4.50 -6.63
C PHE A 58 5.02 3.27 -7.55
N TYR A 59 6.10 2.84 -8.19
CA TYR A 59 6.06 1.66 -9.08
C TYR A 59 5.79 0.35 -8.35
N VAL A 60 6.20 0.25 -7.07
CA VAL A 60 5.82 -0.88 -6.22
C VAL A 60 4.30 -0.87 -6.02
N ALA A 61 3.70 0.26 -5.63
CA ALA A 61 2.25 0.36 -5.44
C ALA A 61 1.48 0.08 -6.74
N GLU A 62 1.91 0.67 -7.86
CA GLU A 62 1.32 0.46 -9.19
C GLU A 62 1.40 -1.00 -9.64
N CYS A 63 2.51 -1.68 -9.36
CA CYS A 63 2.69 -3.09 -9.70
C CYS A 63 1.83 -4.02 -8.82
N LEU A 64 1.64 -3.66 -7.55
CA LEU A 64 0.97 -4.52 -6.57
C LEU A 64 -0.54 -4.40 -6.60
N PHE A 65 -1.07 -3.17 -6.63
CA PHE A 65 -2.46 -2.90 -6.28
C PHE A 65 -3.41 -2.94 -7.48
N THR A 66 -4.55 -3.59 -7.26
CA THR A 66 -5.68 -3.69 -8.18
C THR A 66 -6.96 -3.22 -7.47
N ASP A 67 -8.12 -3.64 -7.96
CA ASP A 67 -9.40 -3.46 -7.29
C ASP A 67 -9.48 -4.19 -5.93
N GLN A 68 -8.60 -5.17 -5.70
CA GLN A 68 -8.54 -5.97 -4.47
C GLN A 68 -7.48 -5.48 -3.47
N ILE A 69 -7.22 -4.17 -3.45
CA ILE A 69 -6.14 -3.53 -2.68
C ILE A 69 -6.05 -3.97 -1.20
N LEU A 70 -7.19 -4.15 -0.51
CA LEU A 70 -7.19 -4.56 0.90
C LEU A 70 -6.56 -5.95 1.12
N LYS A 71 -6.83 -6.89 0.21
CA LYS A 71 -6.24 -8.25 0.27
C LYS A 71 -4.76 -8.20 -0.10
N GLU A 72 -4.41 -7.39 -1.09
CA GLU A 72 -3.03 -7.29 -1.59
C GLU A 72 -2.11 -6.62 -0.57
N ILE A 73 -2.61 -5.62 0.18
CA ILE A 73 -1.90 -5.03 1.31
C ILE A 73 -1.52 -6.10 2.34
N GLU A 74 -2.45 -6.99 2.71
CA GLU A 74 -2.17 -8.05 3.68
C GLU A 74 -1.15 -9.06 3.14
N VAL A 75 -1.27 -9.44 1.86
CA VAL A 75 -0.35 -10.38 1.20
C VAL A 75 1.07 -9.82 1.13
N TYR A 76 1.23 -8.51 0.86
CA TYR A 76 2.53 -7.88 0.61
C TYR A 76 3.01 -6.97 1.76
N LYS A 77 2.42 -7.07 2.95
CA LYS A 77 2.73 -6.18 4.10
C LYS A 77 4.22 -6.09 4.43
N THR A 78 4.95 -7.20 4.31
CA THR A 78 6.41 -7.25 4.57
C THR A 78 7.18 -6.39 3.58
N LEU A 79 6.86 -6.47 2.29
CA LEU A 79 7.44 -5.64 1.24
C LEU A 79 7.12 -4.17 1.50
N LEU A 80 5.83 -3.86 1.72
CA LEU A 80 5.35 -2.49 1.92
C LEU A 80 6.04 -1.84 3.12
N TYR A 81 6.09 -2.53 4.27
CA TYR A 81 6.74 -2.01 5.47
C TYR A 81 8.23 -1.74 5.27
N ARG A 82 8.96 -2.66 4.62
CA ARG A 82 10.41 -2.50 4.37
C ARG A 82 10.72 -1.46 3.29
N ASN A 83 9.88 -1.35 2.26
CA ASN A 83 10.01 -0.35 1.20
C ASN A 83 9.76 1.04 1.76
N SER A 84 8.66 1.25 2.49
CA SER A 84 8.33 2.57 3.06
C SER A 84 9.46 3.11 3.94
N LYS A 85 10.13 2.26 4.73
CA LYS A 85 11.24 2.72 5.58
C LYS A 85 12.52 3.05 4.85
N GLN A 86 12.81 2.40 3.73
CA GLN A 86 14.11 2.49 3.05
C GLN A 86 14.08 3.34 1.78
N LEU A 87 12.90 3.56 1.20
CA LEU A 87 12.73 4.23 -0.10
C LEU A 87 11.94 5.54 -0.01
N THR A 88 11.52 5.97 1.19
CA THR A 88 10.88 7.28 1.39
C THR A 88 11.62 8.10 2.43
N ASP A 89 11.67 9.42 2.24
CA ASP A 89 12.13 10.33 3.28
C ASP A 89 11.23 10.18 4.51
N THR A 90 11.84 10.04 5.69
CA THR A 90 11.14 9.89 6.96
C THR A 90 10.19 11.05 7.24
N ALA A 91 10.51 12.28 6.79
CA ALA A 91 9.65 13.45 6.90
C ALA A 91 8.36 13.28 6.08
N ILE A 92 8.48 12.94 4.79
CA ILE A 92 7.34 12.71 3.89
C ILE A 92 6.49 11.54 4.39
N SER A 93 7.13 10.45 4.80
CA SER A 93 6.47 9.29 5.39
C SER A 93 5.63 9.66 6.61
N THR A 94 6.10 10.61 7.41
CA THR A 94 5.39 11.08 8.62
C THR A 94 4.21 11.95 8.24
N GLU A 95 4.39 12.88 7.30
CA GLU A 95 3.31 13.73 6.80
C GLU A 95 2.16 12.92 6.19
N ILE A 96 2.46 11.91 5.37
CA ILE A 96 1.43 11.00 4.83
C ILE A 96 0.64 10.31 5.96
N ARG A 97 1.34 9.84 7.00
CA ARG A 97 0.69 9.22 8.16
C ARG A 97 -0.21 10.21 8.89
N GLU A 98 0.23 11.45 9.09
CA GLU A 98 -0.59 12.50 9.72
C GLU A 98 -1.87 12.76 8.94
N TYR A 99 -1.79 12.92 7.61
CA TYR A 99 -2.97 13.09 6.76
C TYR A 99 -3.92 11.89 6.78
N ALA A 100 -3.37 10.67 6.86
CA ALA A 100 -4.17 9.46 6.90
C ALA A 100 -4.87 9.21 8.25
N LYS A 101 -4.48 9.90 9.34
CA LYS A 101 -5.01 9.63 10.70
C LYS A 101 -6.53 9.75 10.77
N GLU A 102 -7.09 10.84 10.25
CA GLU A 102 -8.54 11.07 10.31
C GLU A 102 -9.30 10.00 9.51
N PHE A 103 -8.75 9.58 8.37
CA PHE A 103 -9.33 8.52 7.56
C PHE A 103 -9.28 7.15 8.25
N ILE A 104 -8.16 6.83 8.91
CA ILE A 104 -8.02 5.58 9.68
C ILE A 104 -8.98 5.57 10.87
N GLU A 105 -9.10 6.68 11.60
CA GLU A 105 -10.04 6.76 12.74
C GLU A 105 -11.49 6.67 12.28
N TRP A 106 -11.82 7.28 11.14
CA TRP A 106 -13.13 7.14 10.52
C TRP A 106 -13.45 5.68 10.17
N LEU A 107 -12.50 4.95 9.57
CA LEU A 107 -12.67 3.52 9.29
C LEU A 107 -12.88 2.70 10.57
N ARG A 108 -12.08 2.95 11.62
CA ARG A 108 -12.18 2.25 12.91
C ARG A 108 -13.55 2.45 13.56
N THR A 109 -14.04 3.69 13.55
CA THR A 109 -15.37 4.03 14.08
C THR A 109 -16.49 3.33 13.31
N ALA A 110 -16.35 3.21 11.99
CA ALA A 110 -17.32 2.54 11.15
C ALA A 110 -17.38 1.01 11.40
N GLU A 111 -16.25 0.37 11.69
CA GLU A 111 -16.21 -1.05 12.08
C GLU A 111 -16.88 -1.27 13.45
N GLU A 112 -16.58 -0.43 14.45
CA GLU A 112 -17.19 -0.50 15.79
C GLU A 112 -18.71 -0.30 15.78
N SER A 113 -19.24 0.51 14.86
CA SER A 113 -20.68 0.79 14.76
C SER A 113 -21.51 -0.39 14.21
N THR A 114 -20.88 -1.39 13.60
CA THR A 114 -21.58 -2.55 13.00
C THR A 114 -21.79 -3.71 13.97
N GLU A 115 -21.10 -3.73 15.12
CA GLU A 115 -21.23 -4.78 16.13
C GLU A 115 -22.44 -4.54 17.08
N GLU A 116 -22.94 -3.30 17.20
CA GLU A 116 -24.03 -2.96 18.12
C GLU A 116 -25.46 -3.26 17.61
N ASP A 117 -25.63 -3.59 16.34
CA ASP A 117 -26.94 -3.84 15.71
C ASP A 117 -27.32 -5.33 15.60
N ALA A 118 -26.46 -6.26 16.04
CA ALA A 118 -26.74 -7.71 15.94
C ALA A 118 -27.64 -8.28 17.06
N ASP A 119 -27.90 -7.52 18.14
CA ASP A 119 -28.51 -8.05 19.38
C ASP A 119 -29.93 -7.52 19.69
N LYS A 120 -30.63 -6.89 18.74
CA LYS A 120 -31.97 -6.31 18.97
C LYS A 120 -33.10 -6.90 18.14
N VAL A 121 -33.22 -8.23 18.09
CA VAL A 121 -34.45 -8.89 17.61
C VAL A 121 -34.87 -9.99 18.60
N GLN A 122 -36.12 -9.87 19.09
CA GLN A 122 -36.82 -10.67 20.13
C GLN A 122 -36.59 -10.11 21.55
N GLN A 123 -37.57 -9.62 22.30
CA GLN A 123 -38.96 -10.06 22.44
C GLN A 123 -39.86 -8.88 22.83
N ASN A 124 -40.95 -8.66 22.09
CA ASN A 124 -42.18 -8.11 22.68
C ASN A 124 -43.40 -8.56 21.87
N SER A 125 -43.81 -9.82 22.04
CA SER A 125 -45.20 -10.20 21.75
C SER A 125 -45.99 -9.98 23.04
N GLY A 126 -46.65 -8.82 23.09
CA GLY A 126 -47.41 -8.33 24.23
C GLY A 126 -48.45 -9.32 24.73
N SER A 127 -48.47 -9.46 26.06
CA SER A 127 -49.62 -9.92 26.82
C SER A 127 -50.74 -8.88 26.67
N TYR A 128 -51.86 -9.27 26.06
CA TYR A 128 -53.12 -8.58 26.24
C TYR A 128 -53.99 -9.48 27.12
N GLU A 129 -54.02 -9.18 28.42
CA GLU A 129 -55.09 -9.61 29.31
C GLU A 129 -56.27 -8.63 29.17
N SER A 130 -57.44 -9.15 28.79
CA SER A 130 -58.76 -8.94 29.42
C SER A 130 -59.84 -9.66 28.62
#